data_AF-A0A455U4E5-F1
#
_entry.id   AF-A0A455U4E5-F1
#
_cell.length_a   1.000
_cell.length_b   1.000
_cell.length_c   1.000
_cell.angle_alpha   90.00
_cell.angle_beta   90.00
_cell.angle_gamma   90.00
#
_symmetry.space_group_name_H-M   'P 1'
#
loop_
_entity.id
_entity.type
_entity.pdbx_description
1 polymer ?
#
loop_
_entity_poly.entity_id
_entity_poly.type
_entity_poly.pdbx_seq_one_letter_code
_entity_poly.pdbx_strand_id
1 'polypeptide(L)'
;MAQKGEPGRALGIGVASSFLGTIISVAVLVFFGPLIANFSMNFRPWEITALIVFALTLVAGLSSGALLKGLMAAALGLLITTVGYDRNSNLRFDFGLPAMGSGFEILPVMIGIFAFSQLLGNIEKLKDEKSETKKIDTNVTIPYGQIIKDMAGQSLIRFALH
;
A
#
# COMPACT_ATOMS: atom_id res chain seq x y z
N MET A 1 -19.37 2.75 -11.94
CA MET A 1 -20.40 2.62 -10.88
C MET A 1 -20.28 3.71 -9.82
N ALA A 2 -19.07 4.06 -9.36
CA ALA A 2 -18.87 5.25 -8.51
C ALA A 2 -19.37 6.56 -9.16
N GLN A 3 -19.13 6.74 -10.47
CA GLN A 3 -19.69 7.87 -11.24
C GLN A 3 -21.22 7.84 -11.43
N LYS A 4 -21.89 6.72 -11.12
CA LYS A 4 -23.36 6.58 -11.23
C LYS A 4 -24.09 6.81 -9.89
N GLY A 5 -23.39 7.30 -8.85
CA GLY A 5 -24.00 7.60 -7.55
C GLY A 5 -24.14 6.43 -6.59
N GLU A 6 -23.56 5.26 -6.89
CA GLU A 6 -23.56 4.07 -6.03
C GLU A 6 -22.14 3.71 -5.52
N PRO A 7 -21.49 4.58 -4.71
CA PRO A 7 -20.12 4.33 -4.23
C PRO A 7 -20.04 3.08 -3.34
N GLY A 8 -21.07 2.78 -2.54
CA GLY A 8 -21.10 1.61 -1.67
C GLY A 8 -21.11 0.27 -2.42
N ARG A 9 -21.91 0.14 -3.49
CA ARG A 9 -21.91 -1.07 -4.34
C ARG A 9 -20.61 -1.22 -5.11
N ALA A 10 -20.02 -0.12 -5.57
CA ALA A 10 -18.73 -0.14 -6.25
C ALA A 10 -17.60 -0.63 -5.32
N LEU A 11 -17.58 -0.16 -4.07
CA LEU A 11 -16.61 -0.62 -3.07
C LEU A 11 -16.81 -2.10 -2.74
N GLY A 12 -18.06 -2.53 -2.53
CA GLY A 12 -18.39 -3.92 -2.21
C GLY A 12 -17.94 -4.90 -3.30
N ILE A 13 -18.18 -4.58 -4.58
CA ILE A 13 -17.73 -5.40 -5.70
C ILE A 13 -16.20 -5.39 -5.80
N GLY A 14 -15.54 -4.25 -5.57
CA GLY A 14 -14.07 -4.15 -5.60
C GLY A 14 -13.36 -4.93 -4.49
N VAL A 15 -13.95 -4.96 -3.29
CA VAL A 15 -13.46 -5.78 -2.18
C VAL A 15 -13.68 -7.25 -2.48
N ALA A 16 -14.87 -7.63 -2.96
CA ALA A 16 -15.17 -9.01 -3.33
C ALA A 16 -14.25 -9.52 -4.45
N SER A 17 -13.96 -8.70 -5.46
CA SER A 17 -13.05 -9.06 -6.55
C SER A 17 -11.60 -9.19 -6.09
N SER A 18 -11.14 -8.33 -5.17
CA SER A 18 -9.81 -8.46 -4.56
C SER A 18 -9.70 -9.72 -3.71
N PHE A 19 -10.75 -10.05 -2.96
CA PHE A 19 -10.77 -11.24 -2.11
C PHE A 19 -10.76 -12.52 -2.95
N LEU A 20 -11.61 -12.61 -3.96
CA LEU A 20 -11.61 -13.72 -4.92
C LEU A 20 -10.29 -13.81 -5.68
N GLY A 21 -9.74 -12.69 -6.14
CA GLY A 21 -8.43 -12.65 -6.79
C GLY A 21 -7.31 -13.15 -5.87
N THR A 22 -7.37 -12.83 -4.58
CA THR A 22 -6.41 -13.33 -3.58
C THR A 22 -6.53 -14.84 -3.40
N ILE A 23 -7.74 -15.38 -3.25
CA ILE A 23 -7.97 -16.83 -3.11
C ILE A 23 -7.45 -17.58 -4.33
N ILE A 24 -7.79 -17.10 -5.53
CA ILE A 24 -7.35 -17.71 -6.80
C ILE A 24 -5.82 -17.63 -6.92
N SER A 25 -5.23 -16.47 -6.61
CA SER A 25 -3.77 -16.28 -6.63
C SER A 25 -3.05 -17.25 -5.70
N VAL A 26 -3.52 -17.38 -4.45
CA VAL A 26 -2.95 -18.32 -3.49
C VAL A 26 -3.10 -19.76 -3.96
N ALA A 27 -4.28 -20.15 -4.48
CA ALA A 27 -4.50 -21.49 -5.01
C ALA A 27 -3.52 -21.79 -6.16
N VAL A 28 -3.38 -20.88 -7.13
CA VAL A 28 -2.41 -21.01 -8.23
C VAL A 28 -0.99 -21.11 -7.69
N LEU A 29 -0.60 -20.28 -6.72
CA LEU A 29 0.73 -20.32 -6.13
C LEU A 29 1.01 -21.64 -5.40
N VAL A 30 0.03 -22.23 -4.71
CA VAL A 30 0.21 -23.52 -4.03
C VAL A 30 0.43 -24.66 -5.05
N PHE A 31 -0.30 -24.65 -6.18
CA PHE A 31 -0.14 -25.65 -7.23
C PHE A 31 1.14 -25.47 -8.06
N PHE A 32 1.45 -24.24 -8.47
CA PHE A 32 2.58 -23.93 -9.35
C PHE A 32 3.88 -23.64 -8.58
N GLY A 33 3.80 -23.27 -7.30
CA GLY A 33 4.95 -23.01 -6.43
C GLY A 33 6.01 -24.12 -6.44
N PRO A 34 5.67 -25.39 -6.19
CA PRO A 34 6.65 -26.48 -6.25
C PRO A 34 7.24 -26.65 -7.66
N LEU A 35 6.46 -26.43 -8.72
CA LEU A 35 6.95 -26.53 -10.09
C LEU A 35 8.02 -25.46 -10.37
N ILE A 36 7.75 -24.21 -9.98
CA ILE A 36 8.67 -23.08 -10.13
C ILE A 36 9.91 -23.26 -9.25
N ALA A 37 9.75 -23.80 -8.03
CA ALA A 37 10.87 -24.06 -7.12
C ALA A 37 11.87 -25.09 -7.69
N ASN A 38 11.36 -26.18 -8.27
CA ASN A 38 12.21 -27.17 -8.94
C ASN A 38 12.95 -26.59 -10.16
N PHE A 39 12.29 -25.70 -10.91
CA PHE A 39 12.92 -24.99 -12.02
C PHE A 39 14.02 -24.03 -11.51
N SER A 40 13.75 -23.30 -10.43
CA SER A 40 14.70 -22.36 -9.83
C SER A 40 15.96 -23.01 -9.25
N MET A 41 15.90 -24.28 -8.83
CA MET A 41 17.09 -24.99 -8.33
C MET A 41 18.17 -25.18 -9.41
N ASN A 42 17.78 -25.17 -10.68
CA ASN A 42 18.72 -25.30 -11.80
C ASN A 42 19.27 -23.95 -12.29
N PHE A 43 18.86 -22.83 -11.66
CA PHE A 43 19.27 -21.51 -12.10
C PHE A 43 20.77 -21.29 -11.95
N ARG A 44 21.41 -21.07 -13.08
CA ARG A 44 22.81 -20.68 -13.19
C ARG A 44 22.94 -19.16 -13.06
N PRO A 45 24.14 -18.65 -12.78
CA PRO A 45 24.36 -17.23 -12.56
C PRO A 45 23.79 -16.32 -13.66
N TRP A 46 23.87 -16.74 -14.93
CA TRP A 46 23.37 -15.98 -16.07
C TRP A 46 21.83 -15.84 -16.08
N GLU A 47 21.08 -16.84 -15.62
CA GLU A 47 19.61 -16.80 -15.53
C GLU A 47 19.17 -15.89 -14.40
N ILE A 48 19.86 -15.95 -13.26
CA ILE A 48 19.58 -15.08 -12.11
C ILE A 48 19.80 -13.61 -12.48
N THR A 49 20.90 -13.29 -13.19
CA THR A 49 21.14 -11.92 -13.67
C THR A 49 20.05 -11.46 -14.63
N ALA A 50 19.63 -12.30 -15.59
CA ALA A 50 18.56 -11.96 -16.53
C ALA A 50 17.22 -11.71 -15.81
N LEU A 51 16.89 -12.54 -14.81
CA LEU A 51 15.68 -12.37 -13.99
C LEU A 51 15.70 -11.08 -13.17
N ILE A 52 16.85 -10.70 -12.61
CA ILE A 52 17.01 -9.44 -11.88
C ILE A 52 16.80 -8.25 -12.83
N VAL A 53 17.40 -8.27 -14.02
CA VAL A 53 17.20 -7.21 -15.04
C VAL A 53 15.73 -7.15 -15.48
N PHE A 54 15.09 -8.29 -15.66
CA PHE A 54 13.67 -8.36 -16.01
C PHE A 54 12.79 -7.79 -14.89
N ALA A 55 13.04 -8.15 -13.63
CA ALA A 55 12.33 -7.61 -12.47
C ALA A 55 12.50 -6.09 -12.36
N LEU A 56 13.71 -5.57 -12.53
CA LEU A 56 13.97 -4.13 -12.56
C LEU A 56 13.23 -3.43 -13.71
N THR A 57 13.13 -4.08 -14.87
CA THR A 57 12.38 -3.58 -16.03
C THR A 57 10.88 -3.52 -15.73
N LEU A 58 10.31 -4.53 -15.06
CA LEU A 58 8.91 -4.53 -14.64
C LEU A 58 8.63 -3.42 -13.62
N VAL A 59 9.50 -3.22 -12.63
CA VAL A 59 9.39 -2.14 -11.65
C VAL A 59 9.45 -0.77 -12.34
N ALA A 60 10.37 -0.61 -13.29
CA ALA A 60 10.46 0.60 -14.10
C ALA A 60 9.19 0.83 -14.95
N GLY A 61 8.63 -0.23 -15.55
CA GLY A 61 7.42 -0.18 -16.35
C GLY A 61 6.14 0.13 -15.55
N LEU A 62 6.08 -0.30 -14.29
CA LEU A 62 4.94 -0.01 -13.40
C LEU A 62 4.94 1.44 -12.91
N SER A 63 6.07 2.13 -12.98
CA SER A 63 6.23 3.53 -12.58
C SER A 63 5.58 4.49 -13.58
N SER A 64 4.24 4.55 -13.55
CA SER A 64 3.44 5.43 -14.41
C SER A 64 3.72 6.90 -14.09
N GLY A 65 4.33 7.62 -15.04
CA GLY A 65 4.50 9.08 -15.02
C GLY A 65 5.84 9.60 -14.52
N ALA A 66 6.67 8.79 -13.85
CA ALA A 66 7.99 9.23 -13.39
C ALA A 66 8.95 8.05 -13.16
N LEU A 67 9.43 7.46 -14.26
CA LEU A 67 10.36 6.32 -14.26
C LEU A 67 11.58 6.55 -13.34
N LEU A 68 12.11 7.77 -13.32
CA LEU A 68 13.21 8.17 -12.43
C LEU A 68 12.85 8.06 -10.94
N LYS A 69 11.61 8.41 -10.54
CA LYS A 69 11.15 8.29 -9.14
C LYS A 69 11.00 6.82 -8.73
N GLY A 70 10.48 5.98 -9.63
CA GLY A 70 10.41 4.53 -9.41
C GLY A 70 11.80 3.90 -9.26
N LEU A 71 12.73 4.26 -10.13
CA LEU A 71 14.10 3.75 -10.07
C LEU A 71 14.86 4.25 -8.84
N MET A 72 14.68 5.51 -8.44
CA MET A 72 15.23 6.05 -7.19
C MET A 72 14.67 5.31 -5.97
N ALA A 73 13.37 5.02 -5.94
CA ALA A 73 12.76 4.24 -4.85
C ALA A 73 13.30 2.80 -4.81
N ALA A 74 13.47 2.16 -5.97
CA ALA A 74 14.07 0.82 -6.07
C ALA A 74 15.53 0.81 -5.61
N ALA A 75 16.32 1.82 -6.00
CA ALA A 75 17.71 1.97 -5.57
C ALA A 75 17.83 2.20 -4.06
N LEU A 76 16.97 3.05 -3.48
CA LEU A 76 16.90 3.26 -2.03
C LEU A 76 16.51 1.98 -1.29
N GLY A 77 15.52 1.23 -1.80
CA GLY A 77 15.14 -0.07 -1.26
C GLY A 77 16.31 -1.06 -1.27
N LEU A 78 17.02 -1.16 -2.39
CA LEU A 78 18.21 -2.00 -2.52
C LEU A 78 19.30 -1.64 -1.50
N LEU A 79 19.59 -0.35 -1.32
CA LEU A 79 20.57 0.11 -0.34
C LEU A 79 20.20 -0.30 1.09
N ILE A 80 18.92 -0.14 1.48
CA ILE A 80 18.43 -0.53 2.81
C ILE A 80 18.55 -2.05 3.01
N THR A 81 18.23 -2.84 1.99
CA THR A 81 18.33 -4.32 2.05
C THR A 81 19.77 -4.85 2.04
N THR A 82 20.75 -4.02 1.69
CA THR A 82 22.18 -4.40 1.65
C THR A 82 22.82 -4.43 3.05
N VAL A 83 22.13 -3.91 4.07
CA VAL A 83 22.58 -3.91 5.47
C VAL A 83 22.30 -5.27 6.12
N GLY A 84 23.32 -5.89 6.72
CA GLY A 84 23.22 -7.18 7.43
C GLY A 84 24.25 -8.22 7.00
N TYR A 85 23.99 -9.50 7.31
CA TYR A 85 24.85 -10.62 6.89
C TYR A 85 24.80 -10.85 5.38
N ASP A 86 25.97 -10.91 4.74
CA ASP A 86 26.12 -11.42 3.37
C ASP A 86 26.08 -12.97 3.36
N ARG A 87 25.95 -13.57 2.17
CA ARG A 87 26.04 -15.03 1.93
C ARG A 87 27.31 -15.68 2.48
N ASN A 88 28.37 -14.91 2.68
CA ASN A 88 29.64 -15.35 3.26
C ASN A 88 29.73 -15.10 4.78
N SER A 89 28.61 -14.84 5.47
CA SER A 89 28.53 -14.53 6.90
C SER A 89 29.38 -13.34 7.36
N ASN A 90 29.77 -12.46 6.44
CA ASN A 90 30.42 -11.20 6.77
C ASN A 90 29.34 -10.14 7.02
N LEU A 91 29.47 -9.39 8.11
CA LEU A 91 28.57 -8.28 8.39
C LEU A 91 28.92 -7.09 7.47
N ARG A 92 27.92 -6.61 6.73
CA ARG A 92 28.02 -5.40 5.90
C ARG A 92 27.17 -4.31 6.55
N PHE A 93 27.79 -3.16 6.82
CA PHE A 93 27.15 -1.97 7.43
C PHE A 93 26.57 -2.17 8.85
N ASP A 94 27.26 -2.91 9.71
CA ASP A 94 26.80 -3.18 11.10
C ASP A 94 26.97 -1.99 12.06
N PHE A 95 27.78 -0.99 11.71
CA PHE A 95 28.12 0.17 12.56
C PHE A 95 28.54 -0.18 14.01
N GLY A 96 28.86 -1.45 14.30
CA GLY A 96 29.19 -1.97 15.63
C GLY A 96 28.00 -2.35 16.51
N LEU A 97 26.77 -2.41 15.99
CA LEU A 97 25.57 -2.79 16.73
C LEU A 97 25.17 -4.25 16.45
N PRO A 98 25.18 -5.16 17.44
CA PRO A 98 24.81 -6.57 17.24
C PRO A 98 23.41 -6.79 16.65
N ALA A 99 22.50 -5.84 16.86
CA ALA A 99 21.14 -5.85 16.34
C ALA A 99 21.05 -5.59 14.84
N MET A 100 22.10 -5.07 14.19
CA MET A 100 22.14 -4.83 12.74
C MET A 100 22.60 -6.05 11.96
N GLY A 101 23.18 -7.06 12.63
CA GLY A 101 23.57 -8.32 12.00
C GLY A 101 22.41 -9.01 11.30
N SER A 102 21.23 -9.11 11.94
CA SER A 102 20.03 -9.70 11.33
C SER A 102 19.43 -8.90 10.16
N GLY A 103 20.00 -7.73 9.84
CA GLY A 103 19.41 -6.77 8.92
C GLY A 103 18.13 -6.15 9.49
N PHE A 104 17.42 -5.40 8.66
CA PHE A 104 16.11 -4.86 9.04
C PHE A 104 15.01 -5.92 8.89
N GLU A 105 14.18 -6.08 9.92
CA GLU A 105 12.99 -6.89 9.80
C GLU A 105 12.01 -6.27 8.78
N ILE A 106 11.58 -7.07 7.81
CA ILE A 106 10.70 -6.62 6.71
C ILE A 106 9.39 -6.02 7.25
N LEU A 107 8.79 -6.63 8.27
CA LEU A 107 7.48 -6.24 8.76
C LEU A 107 7.48 -4.81 9.37
N PRO A 108 8.37 -4.46 10.32
CA PRO A 108 8.55 -3.09 10.78
C PRO A 108 8.86 -2.09 9.66
N VAL A 109 9.73 -2.44 8.71
CA VAL A 109 10.09 -1.56 7.59
C VAL A 109 8.86 -1.24 6.73
N MET A 110 8.07 -2.25 6.39
CA MET A 110 6.84 -2.06 5.59
C MET A 110 5.83 -1.17 6.32
N ILE A 111 5.59 -1.42 7.61
CA ILE A 111 4.67 -0.62 8.43
C ILE A 111 5.17 0.84 8.50
N GLY A 112 6.48 1.04 8.72
CA GLY A 112 7.09 2.37 8.79
C GLY A 112 6.96 3.16 7.49
N ILE A 113 7.27 2.55 6.35
CA ILE A 113 7.16 3.19 5.03
C ILE A 113 5.69 3.53 4.71
N PHE A 114 4.76 2.63 5.02
CA PHE A 114 3.34 2.87 4.80
C PHE A 114 2.80 4.02 5.66
N ALA A 115 3.13 4.01 6.96
CA ALA A 115 2.78 5.10 7.88
C ALA A 115 3.38 6.43 7.42
N PHE A 116 4.65 6.44 7.01
CA PHE A 116 5.32 7.62 6.47
C PHE A 116 4.61 8.15 5.20
N SER A 117 4.24 7.27 4.27
CA SER A 117 3.51 7.65 3.06
C SER A 117 2.16 8.28 3.37
N GLN A 118 1.40 7.72 4.32
CA GLN A 118 0.14 8.31 4.77
C GLN A 118 0.34 9.67 5.46
N LEU A 119 1.35 9.78 6.32
CA LEU A 119 1.66 11.03 7.01
C LEU A 119 2.02 12.15 6.04
N LEU A 120 2.86 11.87 5.03
CA LEU A 120 3.20 12.83 3.99
C LEU A 120 1.96 13.27 3.20
N GLY A 121 1.09 12.32 2.82
CA GLY A 121 -0.16 12.63 2.13
C GLY A 121 -1.13 13.47 2.99
N ASN A 122 -1.16 13.24 4.31
CA ASN A 122 -1.96 14.04 5.22
C ASN A 122 -1.41 15.47 5.36
N ILE A 123 -0.09 15.65 5.44
CA ILE A 123 0.55 16.97 5.51
C ILE A 123 0.30 17.78 4.24
N GLU A 124 0.36 17.14 3.06
CA GLU A 124 0.07 17.79 1.77
C GLU A 124 -1.39 18.28 1.71
N LYS A 125 -2.35 17.45 2.12
CA LYS A 125 -3.77 17.84 2.20
C LYS A 125 -4.02 19.00 3.18
N LEU A 126 -3.34 19.01 4.32
CA LEU A 126 -3.43 20.11 5.29
C LEU A 126 -2.82 21.42 4.76
N LYS A 127 -1.94 21.35 3.77
CA LYS A 127 -1.35 22.52 3.11
C LYS A 127 -2.31 23.10 2.07
N ASP A 128 -3.03 22.27 1.33
CA ASP A 128 -4.06 22.72 0.38
C ASP A 128 -5.29 23.32 1.09
N GLU A 129 -5.70 22.80 2.25
CA GLU A 129 -6.77 23.41 3.06
C GLU A 129 -6.39 24.78 3.65
N LYS A 130 -5.09 25.11 3.78
CA LYS A 130 -4.64 26.45 4.22
C LYS A 130 -4.67 27.51 3.12
N SER A 131 -4.85 27.14 1.85
CA SER A 131 -5.02 28.10 0.74
C SER A 131 -6.48 28.50 0.48
N GLU A 132 -7.46 27.84 1.08
CA GLU A 132 -8.83 28.34 1.25
C GLU A 132 -9.12 28.67 2.72
N THR A 133 -8.33 29.57 3.33
CA THR A 133 -8.81 30.33 4.48
C THR A 133 -9.83 31.37 4.03
N LYS A 134 -10.97 30.89 3.50
CA LYS A 134 -12.22 31.64 3.58
C LYS A 134 -12.54 31.72 5.07
N LYS A 135 -12.39 32.91 5.65
CA LYS A 135 -12.72 33.25 7.04
C LYS A 135 -13.92 32.42 7.50
N ILE A 136 -13.68 31.46 8.38
CA ILE A 136 -14.75 30.78 9.09
C ILE A 136 -15.25 31.81 10.10
N ASP A 137 -16.35 32.47 9.76
CA ASP A 137 -17.16 33.22 10.72
C ASP A 137 -17.48 32.29 11.89
N THR A 138 -17.01 32.65 13.08
CA THR A 138 -17.20 31.94 14.35
C THR A 138 -18.64 32.02 14.87
N ASN A 139 -19.64 32.07 13.98
CA ASN A 139 -21.05 32.03 14.32
C ASN A 139 -21.75 30.87 13.58
N VAL A 140 -21.34 29.65 13.91
CA VAL A 140 -22.13 28.46 13.58
C VAL A 140 -23.12 28.24 14.72
N THR A 141 -24.29 28.89 14.61
CA THR A 141 -25.46 28.49 15.38
C THR A 141 -25.90 27.13 14.85
N ILE A 142 -25.54 26.06 15.55
CA ILE A 142 -25.93 24.68 15.22
C ILE A 142 -27.42 24.53 15.57
N PRO A 143 -28.34 24.36 14.59
CA PRO A 143 -29.76 24.21 14.86
C PRO A 143 -30.09 22.76 15.25
N TYR A 144 -29.85 22.43 16.52
CA TYR A 144 -30.15 21.10 17.10
C TYR A 144 -31.60 20.64 16.86
N GLY A 145 -32.56 21.57 16.78
CA GLY A 145 -33.98 21.25 16.58
C GLY A 145 -34.30 20.64 15.20
N GLN A 146 -33.54 20.99 14.15
CA GLN A 146 -33.75 20.42 12.82
C GLN A 146 -33.15 19.01 12.72
N ILE A 147 -32.02 18.76 13.38
CA ILE A 147 -31.34 17.46 13.39
C ILE A 147 -32.20 16.39 14.06
N ILE A 148 -32.87 16.72 15.17
CA ILE A 148 -33.77 15.79 15.86
C ILE A 148 -35.02 15.50 15.02
N LYS A 149 -35.54 16.49 14.29
CA LYS A 149 -36.71 16.32 13.41
C LYS A 149 -36.39 15.43 12.20
N ASP A 150 -35.20 15.58 11.61
CA ASP A 150 -34.75 14.74 10.49
C ASP A 150 -34.45 13.30 10.93
N MET A 151 -33.86 13.11 12.13
CA MET A 151 -33.67 11.77 12.70
C MET A 151 -35.00 11.08 13.03
N ALA A 152 -36.00 11.83 13.53
CA ALA A 152 -37.32 11.28 13.83
C ALA A 152 -38.13 10.93 12.58
N GLY A 153 -37.95 11.66 11.47
CA GLY A 153 -38.61 11.36 10.19
C GLY A 153 -38.06 10.11 9.50
N GLN A 154 -36.77 9.81 9.69
CA GLN A 154 -36.11 8.71 8.99
C GLN A 154 -36.36 7.33 9.64
N SER A 155 -36.63 7.27 10.95
CA SER A 155 -36.92 6.02 11.65
C SER A 155 -38.32 5.46 11.36
N LEU A 156 -39.29 6.32 11.06
CA LEU A 156 -40.69 5.91 10.79
C LEU A 156 -40.89 5.26 9.41
N ILE A 157 -40.12 5.66 8.39
CA ILE A 157 -40.27 5.12 7.03
C ILE A 157 -39.71 3.69 6.92
N ARG A 158 -38.70 3.32 7.74
CA ARG A 158 -38.12 1.97 7.74
C ARG A 158 -38.92 0.93 8.53
N PHE A 159 -39.85 1.33 9.40
CA PHE A 159 -40.66 0.39 10.18
C PHE A 159 -42.01 0.08 9.51
N ALA A 160 -42.50 0.91 8.59
CA ALA A 160 -43.77 0.71 7.89
C ALA A 160 -43.70 -0.19 6.64
N LEU A 161 -42.50 -0.68 6.28
CA LEU A 161 -42.28 -1.55 5.11
C LEU A 161 -41.88 -2.99 5.50
N HIS A 162 -42.12 -3.39 6.74
CA HIS A 162 -42.01 -4.77 7.21
C HIS A 162 -43.30 -5.16 7.91
#